data_AF-A0A947UT61-F1
#
_entry.id   AF-A0A947UT61-F1
#
_cell.length_a   1.000
_cell.length_b   1.000
_cell.length_c   1.000
_cell.angle_alpha   90.00
_cell.angle_beta   90.00
_cell.angle_gamma   90.00
#
_symmetry.space_group_name_H-M   'P 1'
#
loop_
_entity.id
_entity.type
_entity.pdbx_description
1 polymer ?
#
loop_
_entity_poly.entity_id
_entity_poly.type
_entity_poly.pdbx_seq_one_letter_code
_entity_poly.pdbx_strand_id
1 'polypeptide(L)'
;PADQVLEVFRPDYAVKVWAADKTAGIDIPLRIHLYEADGRTWVAHRPASTVFQPYANPALDALGGELDTLFNRLLATLDPWKLP
;
A
#
# COMPACT_ATOMS: atom_id res chain seq x y z
N PRO A 1 -10.58 17.08 7.68
CA PRO A 1 -9.72 17.23 6.48
C PRO A 1 -10.56 17.06 5.22
N ALA A 2 -10.24 17.73 4.10
CA ALA A 2 -10.80 17.32 2.81
C ALA A 2 -10.26 15.93 2.44
N ASP A 3 -11.12 15.08 1.87
CA ASP A 3 -10.76 13.75 1.37
C ASP A 3 -9.58 13.84 0.39
N GLN A 4 -8.56 13.02 0.63
CA GLN A 4 -7.31 13.03 -0.11
C GLN A 4 -6.88 11.61 -0.45
N VAL A 5 -6.50 11.39 -1.71
CA VAL A 5 -5.83 10.17 -2.15
C VAL A 5 -4.37 10.50 -2.36
N LEU A 6 -3.50 9.86 -1.57
CA LEU A 6 -2.06 9.95 -1.70
C LEU A 6 -1.55 8.75 -2.50
N GLU A 7 -0.75 9.01 -3.52
CA GLU A 7 -0.04 7.98 -4.27
C GLU A 7 1.38 7.83 -3.71
N VAL A 8 1.69 6.66 -3.15
CA VAL A 8 2.98 6.37 -2.51
C VAL A 8 3.83 5.57 -3.49
N PHE A 9 4.87 6.22 -4.00
CA PHE A 9 5.75 5.63 -5.00
C PHE A 9 7.13 5.28 -4.41
N ARG A 10 7.52 4.00 -4.54
CA ARG A 10 8.88 3.52 -4.27
C ARG A 10 9.54 3.03 -5.56
N PRO A 11 10.43 3.84 -6.17
CA PRO A 11 11.03 3.50 -7.46
C PRO A 11 11.74 2.15 -7.49
N ASP A 12 12.39 1.78 -6.39
CA ASP A 12 13.12 0.52 -6.27
C ASP A 12 12.21 -0.71 -6.25
N TYR A 13 11.00 -0.59 -5.67
CA TYR A 13 9.98 -1.65 -5.76
C TYR A 13 9.26 -1.66 -7.09
N ALA A 14 9.06 -0.50 -7.73
CA ALA A 14 8.49 -0.44 -9.07
C ALA A 14 9.30 -1.27 -10.08
N VAL A 15 10.64 -1.17 -10.01
CA VAL A 15 11.54 -1.99 -10.82
C VAL A 15 11.37 -3.49 -10.53
N LYS A 16 11.26 -3.88 -9.27
CA LYS A 16 11.03 -5.29 -8.88
C LYS A 16 9.68 -5.82 -9.38
N VAL A 17 8.62 -5.01 -9.27
CA VAL A 17 7.28 -5.37 -9.77
C VAL A 17 7.32 -5.59 -11.28
N TRP A 18 7.88 -4.65 -12.06
CA TRP A 18 7.99 -4.81 -13.51
C TRP A 18 8.85 -6.01 -13.93
N ALA A 19 9.87 -6.35 -13.13
CA ALA A 19 10.71 -7.52 -13.37
C ALA A 19 9.98 -8.84 -13.06
N ALA A 20 9.10 -8.86 -12.06
CA ALA A 20 8.30 -10.02 -11.69
C ALA A 20 7.11 -10.23 -12.64
N ASP A 21 6.39 -9.15 -12.99
CA ASP A 21 5.32 -9.14 -13.97
C ASP A 21 5.13 -7.72 -14.53
N LYS A 22 5.30 -7.56 -15.84
CA LYS A 22 5.15 -6.25 -16.48
C LYS A 22 3.71 -5.73 -16.40
N THR A 23 2.73 -6.64 -16.40
CA THR A 23 1.29 -6.29 -16.38
C THR A 23 0.86 -5.73 -15.02
N ALA A 24 1.53 -6.14 -13.93
CA ALA A 24 1.33 -5.60 -12.58
C ALA A 24 1.78 -4.13 -12.42
N GLY A 25 2.42 -3.56 -13.44
CA GLY A 25 2.83 -2.16 -13.44
C GLY A 25 1.67 -1.16 -13.38
N ILE A 26 0.43 -1.56 -13.68
CA ILE A 26 -0.74 -0.69 -13.60
C ILE A 26 -1.21 -0.43 -12.17
N ASP A 27 -0.86 -1.33 -11.25
CA ASP A 27 -1.29 -1.29 -9.85
C ASP A 27 -0.33 -0.49 -8.94
N ILE A 28 0.78 0.00 -9.50
CA ILE A 28 1.68 0.94 -8.84
C ILE A 28 1.49 2.35 -9.41
N PRO A 29 1.57 3.41 -8.59
CA PRO A 29 1.84 3.44 -7.16
C PRO A 29 0.69 2.89 -6.29
N LEU A 30 1.04 2.42 -5.07
CA LEU A 30 0.06 2.07 -4.05
C LEU A 30 -0.58 3.34 -3.47
N ARG A 31 -1.80 3.24 -2.95
CA ARG A 31 -2.61 4.39 -2.54
C ARG A 31 -2.96 4.38 -1.06
N ILE A 32 -2.97 5.56 -0.45
CA ILE A 32 -3.54 5.84 0.87
C ILE A 32 -4.71 6.82 0.69
N HIS A 33 -5.87 6.49 1.25
CA HIS A 33 -7.01 7.40 1.33
C HIS A 33 -7.07 8.00 2.74
N LEU A 34 -6.98 9.32 2.81
CA LEU A 34 -7.14 10.12 4.02
C LEU A 34 -8.50 10.82 3.98
N TYR A 35 -9.32 10.62 5.00
CA TYR A 35 -10.64 11.27 5.06
C TYR A 35 -11.05 11.52 6.51
N GLU A 36 -12.03 12.39 6.71
CA GLU A 36 -12.66 12.59 8.02
C GLU A 36 -14.01 11.87 8.06
N ALA A 37 -14.24 11.12 9.13
CA ALA A 37 -15.54 10.55 9.44
C ALA A 37 -15.74 10.53 10.96
N ASP A 38 -16.92 10.95 11.40
CA ASP A 38 -17.30 11.01 12.82
C ASP A 38 -16.32 11.83 13.69
N GLY A 39 -15.83 12.95 13.13
CA GLY A 39 -14.87 13.83 13.79
C GLY A 39 -13.47 13.22 14.00
N ARG A 40 -13.17 12.11 13.32
CA ARG A 40 -11.86 11.43 13.34
C ARG A 40 -11.24 11.39 11.96
N THR A 41 -9.91 11.48 11.92
CA THR A 41 -9.14 11.25 10.69
C THR A 41 -8.91 9.76 10.50
N TRP A 42 -9.27 9.25 9.32
CA TRP A 42 -9.07 7.88 8.89
C TRP A 42 -7.97 7.80 7.84
N VAL A 43 -7.17 6.75 7.91
CA VAL A 43 -6.12 6.35 6.99
C VAL A 43 -6.50 4.94 6.51
N ALA A 44 -6.94 4.84 5.26
CA ALA A 44 -7.29 3.58 4.64
C ALA A 44 -6.31 3.27 3.51
N HIS A 45 -5.90 2.00 3.38
CA HIS A 45 -5.11 1.53 2.26
C HIS A 45 -5.49 0.09 1.94
N ARG A 46 -5.21 -0.35 0.71
CA ARG A 46 -5.25 -1.76 0.35
C ARG A 46 -3.86 -2.37 0.58
N PRO A 47 -3.74 -3.52 1.25
CA PRO A 47 -2.46 -4.23 1.36
C PRO A 47 -1.91 -4.56 -0.02
N ALA A 48 -0.59 -4.45 -0.19
CA ALA A 48 0.10 -4.81 -1.42
C ALA A 48 -0.10 -6.28 -1.76
N SER A 49 -0.13 -7.17 -0.75
CA SER A 49 -0.48 -8.59 -0.96
C SER A 49 -1.86 -8.77 -1.59
N THR A 50 -2.87 -7.99 -1.17
CA THR A 50 -4.20 -8.02 -1.77
C THR A 50 -4.23 -7.40 -3.16
N VAL A 51 -3.46 -6.33 -3.39
CA VAL A 51 -3.33 -5.70 -4.73
C VAL A 51 -2.74 -6.67 -5.74
N PHE A 52 -1.69 -7.41 -5.36
CA PHE A 52 -0.99 -8.31 -6.28
C PHE A 52 -1.56 -9.74 -6.33
N GLN A 53 -2.43 -10.13 -5.40
CA GLN A 53 -3.08 -11.44 -5.39
C GLN A 53 -3.65 -11.89 -6.75
N PRO A 54 -4.32 -11.03 -7.55
CA PRO A 54 -4.94 -11.46 -8.81
C PRO A 54 -3.96 -11.96 -9.87
N TYR A 55 -2.67 -11.60 -9.77
CA TYR A 55 -1.64 -12.03 -10.72
C TYR A 55 -1.19 -13.48 -10.51
N ALA A 56 -1.53 -14.10 -9.36
CA ALA A 56 -1.16 -15.47 -9.02
C ALA A 56 0.34 -15.76 -9.26
N ASN A 57 1.20 -14.80 -8.90
CA ASN A 57 2.63 -14.82 -9.18
C ASN A 57 3.42 -14.85 -7.85
N PRO A 58 4.15 -15.95 -7.55
CA PRO A 58 4.87 -16.10 -6.28
C PRO A 58 5.90 -14.99 -5.99
N ALA A 59 6.50 -14.40 -7.03
CA ALA A 59 7.43 -13.29 -6.85
C ALA A 59 6.69 -12.01 -6.43
N LEU A 60 5.50 -11.77 -6.97
CA LEU A 60 4.65 -10.66 -6.53
C LEU A 60 4.05 -10.90 -5.14
N ASP A 61 3.73 -12.15 -4.77
CA ASP A 61 3.27 -12.49 -3.42
C ASP A 61 4.33 -12.14 -2.37
N ALA A 62 5.59 -12.50 -2.65
CA ALA A 62 6.73 -12.17 -1.79
C ALA A 62 6.94 -10.65 -1.67
N LEU A 63 6.88 -9.92 -2.80
CA LEU A 63 6.97 -8.46 -2.81
C LEU A 63 5.82 -7.79 -2.07
N GLY A 64 4.60 -8.33 -2.21
CA GLY A 64 3.41 -7.87 -1.50
C GLY A 64 3.59 -7.96 0.01
N GLY A 65 4.03 -9.10 0.54
CA GLY A 65 4.29 -9.28 1.97
C GLY A 65 5.40 -8.37 2.52
N GLU A 66 6.46 -8.14 1.73
CA GLU A 66 7.54 -7.21 2.09
C GLU A 66 7.03 -5.77 2.19
N LEU A 67 6.25 -5.33 1.20
CA LEU A 67 5.66 -4.00 1.16
C LEU A 67 4.62 -3.79 2.28
N ASP A 68 3.81 -4.81 2.58
CA ASP A 68 2.86 -4.76 3.71
C ASP A 68 3.60 -4.52 5.04
N THR A 69 4.72 -5.22 5.25
CA THR A 69 5.55 -5.02 6.44
C THR A 69 6.14 -3.60 6.52
N LEU A 70 6.53 -3.02 5.38
CA LEU A 70 7.02 -1.64 5.33
C LEU A 70 5.91 -0.62 5.60
N PHE A 71 4.75 -0.77 4.96
CA PHE A 71 3.60 0.10 5.16
C PHE A 71 3.12 0.05 6.61
N ASN A 72 2.98 -1.14 7.20
CA ASN A 72 2.57 -1.29 8.58
C ASN A 72 3.54 -0.62 9.55
N ARG A 73 4.86 -0.69 9.29
CA ARG A 73 5.85 0.05 10.09
C ARG A 73 5.70 1.55 9.97
N LEU A 74 5.42 2.07 8.77
CA LEU A 74 5.16 3.49 8.55
C LEU A 74 3.88 3.97 9.25
N LEU A 75 2.80 3.18 9.18
CA LEU A 75 1.55 3.51 9.86
C LEU A 75 1.67 3.41 11.38
N ALA A 76 2.50 2.50 11.89
CA ALA A 76 2.76 2.36 13.32
C ALA A 76 3.47 3.58 13.93
N THR A 77 4.10 4.46 13.13
CA THR A 77 4.67 5.71 13.63
C THR A 77 3.65 6.83 13.80
N LEU A 78 2.40 6.62 13.39
CA LEU A 78 1.34 7.59 13.59
C LEU A 78 0.86 7.48 15.05
N ASP A 79 1.24 8.45 15.89
CA ASP A 79 0.95 8.50 17.33
C ASP A 79 -0.52 8.19 17.75
N PRO A 80 -1.57 8.46 16.93
CA PRO A 80 -2.96 8.09 17.25
C PRO A 80 -3.44 6.72 16.72
N TRP A 81 -2.67 5.97 15.94
CA TRP A 81 -3.15 4.81 15.15
C TRP A 81 -2.92 3.43 15.79
N LYS A 82 -2.78 3.37 17.12
CA LYS A 82 -2.94 2.11 17.83
C LYS A 82 -4.41 1.71 17.75
N LEU A 83 -4.74 0.82 16.80
CA LEU A 83 -5.95 0.00 16.93
C LEU A 83 -5.89 -0.69 18.31
N PRO A 84 -6.97 -0.65 19.12
CA PRO A 84 -7.01 -1.36 20.39
C PRO A 84 -6.81 -2.86 20.23
#